data_AF-A0A413RDI4-F1
#
_entry.id   AF-A0A413RDI4-F1
#
_cell.length_a   1.000
_cell.length_b   1.000
_cell.length_c   1.000
_cell.angle_alpha   90.00
_cell.angle_beta   90.00
_cell.angle_gamma   90.00
#
_symmetry.space_group_name_H-M   'P 1'
#
loop_
_entity.id
_entity.type
_entity.pdbx_description
1 polymer ?
#
loop_
_entity_poly.entity_id
_entity_poly.type
_entity_poly.pdbx_seq_one_letter_code
_entity_poly.pdbx_strand_id
1 'polypeptide(L)'
;MFRKMSEALTFQLVKNKILDIESYEVWAYSIEIILLNGSILLGCLLISFMLGEMTHVLSFVLFFIPLRMLVGGYHCRKSETCFFCTLLVYGASTLSIRLYEMEIMEEAIWILAVISILIILIWSPLVNPNHLLEDYQIRRNKNIIYVMVVIDVALYGIFCKTNIAMAHSEMMFIILVALTLLAGVMKNKRIGKNELKGEMLCMKDVLNK
;
A
#
# COMPACT_ATOMS: atom_id res chain seq x y z
N MET A 1 -2.38 13.70 14.22
CA MET A 1 -3.79 13.84 13.85
C MET A 1 -4.50 12.50 14.04
N PHE A 2 -4.33 11.53 13.14
CA PHE A 2 -5.02 10.22 13.24
C PHE A 2 -4.77 9.51 14.57
N ARG A 3 -3.50 9.39 15.01
CA ARG A 3 -3.16 8.84 16.34
C ARG A 3 -3.85 9.55 17.50
N LYS A 4 -3.88 10.88 17.51
CA LYS A 4 -4.55 11.66 18.58
C LYS A 4 -6.06 11.44 18.59
N MET A 5 -6.66 11.36 17.40
CA MET A 5 -8.10 11.06 17.26
C MET A 5 -8.40 9.63 17.72
N SER A 6 -7.57 8.66 17.35
CA SER A 6 -7.78 7.27 17.75
C SER A 6 -7.60 7.07 19.26
N GLU A 7 -6.61 7.69 19.88
CA GLU A 7 -6.45 7.72 21.34
C GLU A 7 -7.67 8.35 22.02
N ALA A 8 -8.15 9.51 21.55
CA ALA A 8 -9.33 10.16 22.12
C ALA A 8 -10.59 9.28 22.02
N LEU A 9 -10.81 8.62 20.88
CA LEU A 9 -11.94 7.71 20.70
C LEU A 9 -11.82 6.47 21.59
N THR A 10 -10.63 5.86 21.63
CA THR A 10 -10.37 4.67 22.46
C THR A 10 -10.55 5.00 23.93
N PHE A 11 -10.09 6.16 24.38
CA PHE A 11 -10.30 6.65 25.74
C PHE A 11 -11.78 6.77 26.10
N GLN A 12 -12.61 7.32 25.20
CA GLN A 12 -14.06 7.39 25.44
C GLN A 12 -14.70 6.00 25.52
N LEU A 13 -14.29 5.06 24.66
CA LEU A 13 -14.82 3.69 24.67
C LEU A 13 -14.43 2.92 25.94
N VAL A 14 -13.20 3.06 26.42
CA VAL A 14 -12.75 2.47 27.68
C VAL A 14 -13.42 3.14 28.87
N LYS A 15 -13.54 4.47 28.88
CA LYS A 15 -14.24 5.23 29.93
C LYS A 15 -15.70 4.75 30.08
N ASN A 16 -16.35 4.43 28.97
CA ASN A 16 -17.72 3.91 28.95
C ASN A 16 -17.81 2.40 29.22
N LYS A 17 -16.71 1.74 29.58
CA LYS A 17 -16.63 0.29 29.83
C LYS A 17 -17.07 -0.58 28.65
N ILE A 18 -16.96 -0.06 27.42
CA ILE A 18 -17.23 -0.81 26.19
C ILE A 18 -16.01 -1.67 25.82
N LEU A 19 -14.81 -1.13 26.05
CA LEU A 19 -13.54 -1.80 25.81
C LEU A 19 -12.74 -1.95 27.10
N ASP A 20 -11.93 -3.00 27.17
CA ASP A 20 -11.01 -3.23 28.27
C ASP A 20 -9.71 -2.43 28.10
N ILE A 21 -9.21 -1.90 29.22
CA ILE A 21 -8.02 -1.07 29.26
C ILE A 21 -6.74 -1.85 28.92
N GLU A 22 -6.71 -3.16 29.19
CA GLU A 22 -5.56 -4.02 28.83
C GLU A 22 -5.31 -4.04 27.32
N SER A 23 -6.39 -3.88 26.54
CA SER A 23 -6.35 -3.87 25.07
C SER A 23 -6.27 -2.47 24.45
N TYR A 24 -6.09 -1.42 25.26
CA TYR A 24 -6.15 -0.02 24.83
C TYR A 24 -5.26 0.27 23.62
N GLU A 25 -3.99 -0.12 23.67
CA GLU A 25 -3.02 0.14 22.59
C GLU A 25 -3.40 -0.55 21.27
N VAL A 26 -3.93 -1.77 21.35
CA VAL A 26 -4.37 -2.52 20.18
C VAL A 26 -5.55 -1.82 19.53
N TRP A 27 -6.56 -1.43 20.31
CA TRP A 27 -7.72 -0.70 19.80
C TRP A 27 -7.37 0.67 19.26
N ALA A 28 -6.51 1.43 19.95
CA ALA A 28 -6.06 2.74 19.49
C ALA A 28 -5.33 2.64 18.14
N TYR A 29 -4.53 1.60 17.93
CA TYR A 29 -3.90 1.33 16.64
C TYR A 29 -4.90 0.91 15.56
N SER A 30 -5.82 -0.01 15.87
CA SER A 30 -6.84 -0.46 14.93
C SER A 30 -7.75 0.69 14.48
N ILE A 31 -8.22 1.52 15.42
CA ILE A 31 -9.02 2.71 15.13
C ILE A 31 -8.20 3.71 14.30
N GLU A 32 -6.91 3.89 14.57
CA GLU A 32 -6.05 4.74 13.74
C GLU A 32 -6.04 4.27 12.28
N ILE A 33 -5.86 2.96 12.04
CA ILE A 33 -5.85 2.39 10.69
C ILE A 33 -7.19 2.60 10.00
N ILE A 34 -8.30 2.35 10.70
CA ILE A 34 -9.65 2.53 10.14
C ILE A 34 -9.88 3.99 9.75
N LEU A 35 -9.54 4.94 10.62
CA LEU A 35 -9.66 6.37 10.32
C LEU A 35 -8.78 6.79 9.16
N LEU A 36 -7.54 6.30 9.11
CA LEU A 36 -6.61 6.60 8.02
C LEU A 36 -7.15 6.08 6.68
N ASN A 37 -7.43 4.78 6.58
CA ASN A 37 -7.86 4.16 5.33
C ASN A 37 -9.25 4.65 4.89
N GLY A 38 -10.16 4.87 5.84
CA GLY A 38 -11.47 5.45 5.57
C GLY A 38 -11.38 6.87 5.02
N SER A 39 -10.48 7.69 5.59
CA SER A 39 -10.25 9.05 5.08
C SER A 39 -9.59 9.02 3.69
N ILE A 40 -8.64 8.10 3.43
CA ILE A 40 -8.04 7.92 2.10
C ILE A 40 -9.12 7.57 1.09
N LEU A 41 -9.96 6.58 1.39
CA LEU A 41 -11.04 6.16 0.49
C LEU A 41 -12.02 7.29 0.20
N LEU A 42 -12.44 8.03 1.22
CA LEU A 42 -13.31 9.20 1.06
C LEU A 42 -12.65 10.30 0.22
N GLY A 43 -11.36 10.56 0.44
CA GLY A 43 -10.59 11.52 -0.35
C GLY A 43 -10.48 11.11 -1.83
N CYS A 44 -10.19 9.84 -2.10
CA CYS A 44 -10.12 9.30 -3.47
C CYS A 44 -11.48 9.38 -4.17
N LEU A 45 -12.56 9.06 -3.45
CA LEU A 45 -13.93 9.19 -3.96
C LEU A 45 -14.27 10.64 -4.30
N LEU A 46 -13.92 11.59 -3.44
CA LEU A 46 -14.15 13.02 -3.70
C LEU A 46 -13.37 13.50 -4.93
N ILE A 47 -12.10 13.11 -5.07
CA ILE A 47 -11.28 13.43 -6.24
C ILE A 47 -11.90 12.88 -7.52
N SER A 48 -12.27 11.61 -7.53
CA SER A 48 -12.93 10.97 -8.67
C SER A 48 -14.26 11.63 -9.02
N PHE A 49 -15.06 12.00 -8.02
CA PHE A 49 -16.31 12.71 -8.24
C PHE A 49 -16.08 14.09 -8.87
N MET A 50 -15.11 14.86 -8.37
CA MET A 50 -14.77 16.19 -8.91
C MET A 50 -14.21 16.13 -10.34
N LEU A 51 -13.45 15.08 -10.67
CA LEU A 51 -12.85 14.88 -12.00
C LEU A 51 -13.75 14.10 -12.97
N GLY A 52 -14.89 13.57 -12.51
CA GLY A 52 -15.81 12.77 -13.31
C GLY A 52 -15.35 11.34 -13.60
N GLU A 53 -14.28 10.86 -12.93
CA GLU A 53 -13.64 9.55 -13.19
C GLU A 53 -14.02 8.51 -12.12
N MET A 54 -15.29 8.09 -12.10
CA MET A 54 -15.79 7.12 -11.12
C MET A 54 -15.30 5.69 -11.37
N THR A 55 -14.93 5.36 -12.61
CA THR A 55 -14.31 4.07 -12.96
C THR A 55 -12.93 3.92 -12.32
N HIS A 56 -12.23 5.03 -12.08
CA HIS A 56 -10.90 5.01 -11.45
C HIS A 56 -10.96 4.64 -9.97
N VAL A 57 -11.91 5.19 -9.21
CA VAL A 57 -12.07 4.83 -7.78
C VAL A 57 -12.52 3.38 -7.63
N LEU A 58 -13.36 2.89 -8.55
CA LEU A 58 -13.72 1.47 -8.58
C LEU A 58 -12.49 0.60 -8.82
N SER A 59 -11.66 0.98 -9.79
CA SER A 59 -10.40 0.28 -10.09
C SER A 59 -9.43 0.31 -8.89
N PHE A 60 -9.39 1.41 -8.14
CA PHE A 60 -8.59 1.50 -6.92
C PHE A 60 -9.05 0.51 -5.85
N VAL A 61 -10.36 0.39 -5.63
CA VAL A 61 -10.92 -0.57 -4.67
C VAL A 61 -10.72 -2.01 -5.13
N LEU A 62 -10.80 -2.30 -6.42
CA LEU A 62 -10.70 -3.65 -6.97
C LEU A 62 -9.26 -4.15 -7.11
N PHE A 63 -8.34 -3.33 -7.62
CA PHE A 63 -6.99 -3.75 -7.96
C PHE A 63 -5.96 -3.29 -6.92
N PHE A 64 -5.98 -2.00 -6.57
CA PHE A 64 -4.95 -1.44 -5.69
C PHE A 64 -5.07 -1.97 -4.25
N ILE A 65 -6.24 -1.86 -3.63
CA ILE A 65 -6.42 -2.21 -2.21
C ILE A 65 -6.12 -3.70 -1.96
N PRO A 66 -6.70 -4.67 -2.68
CA PRO A 66 -6.50 -6.09 -2.40
C PRO A 66 -5.05 -6.52 -2.62
N LEU A 67 -4.45 -6.08 -3.73
CA LEU A 67 -3.07 -6.40 -4.05
C LEU A 67 -2.12 -5.79 -3.01
N ARG A 68 -2.33 -4.53 -2.61
CA ARG A 68 -1.51 -3.84 -1.61
C ARG A 68 -1.60 -4.45 -0.22
N MET A 69 -2.76 -5.01 0.15
CA MET A 69 -2.94 -5.73 1.43
C MET A 69 -2.09 -7.00 1.50
N LEU A 70 -1.96 -7.74 0.40
CA LEU A 70 -1.22 -9.00 0.36
C LEU A 70 0.26 -8.81 0.07
N VAL A 71 0.59 -7.95 -0.88
CA VAL A 71 1.97 -7.66 -1.29
C VAL A 71 2.73 -6.91 -0.20
N GLY A 72 2.04 -6.06 0.57
CA GLY A 72 2.67 -5.14 1.50
C GLY A 72 3.29 -3.94 0.76
N GLY A 73 4.20 -3.24 1.42
CA GLY A 73 4.88 -2.08 0.86
C GLY A 73 5.31 -1.07 1.91
N TYR A 74 5.71 0.12 1.46
CA TYR A 74 6.20 1.16 2.34
C TYR A 74 5.08 1.72 3.23
N HIS A 75 5.31 1.69 4.54
CA HIS A 75 4.50 2.42 5.52
C HIS A 75 5.29 3.62 6.04
N CYS A 76 4.72 4.81 5.86
CA CYS A 76 5.28 6.05 6.39
C CYS A 76 5.32 6.00 7.92
N ARG A 77 6.29 6.70 8.53
CA ARG A 77 6.38 6.83 10.00
C ARG A 77 5.18 7.58 10.60
N LYS A 78 4.56 8.48 9.82
CA LYS A 78 3.40 9.26 10.21
C LYS A 78 2.23 8.95 9.28
N SER A 79 1.07 8.65 9.87
CA SER A 79 -0.18 8.34 9.16
C SER A 79 -0.64 9.50 8.26
N GLU A 80 -0.44 10.74 8.70
CA GLU A 80 -0.74 11.95 7.91
C GLU A 80 0.05 12.01 6.60
N THR A 81 1.34 11.71 6.65
CA THR A 81 2.19 11.69 5.45
C THR A 81 1.69 10.61 4.50
N CYS A 82 1.29 9.44 5.00
CA CYS A 82 0.69 8.40 4.16
C CYS A 82 -0.60 8.87 3.50
N PHE A 83 -1.47 9.55 4.25
CA PHE A 83 -2.73 10.10 3.74
C PHE A 83 -2.48 11.06 2.56
N PHE A 84 -1.67 12.09 2.76
CA PHE A 84 -1.41 13.08 1.71
C PHE A 84 -0.65 12.52 0.52
N CYS A 85 0.35 11.65 0.74
CA CYS A 85 1.06 11.00 -0.35
C CYS A 85 0.13 10.12 -1.19
N THR A 86 -0.75 9.34 -0.55
CA THR A 86 -1.69 8.48 -1.26
C THR A 86 -2.67 9.31 -2.08
N LEU A 87 -3.21 10.38 -1.50
CA LEU A 87 -4.15 11.26 -2.18
C LEU A 87 -3.52 12.01 -3.37
N LEU A 88 -2.27 12.47 -3.22
CA LEU A 88 -1.53 13.12 -4.29
C LEU A 88 -1.25 12.16 -5.45
N VAL A 89 -0.77 10.95 -5.13
CA VAL A 89 -0.46 9.94 -6.14
C VAL A 89 -1.73 9.47 -6.85
N TYR A 90 -2.83 9.27 -6.11
CA TYR A 90 -4.14 8.94 -6.68
C TYR A 90 -4.69 10.06 -7.58
N GLY A 91 -4.57 11.32 -7.16
CA GLY A 91 -4.97 12.46 -7.99
C GLY A 91 -4.17 12.54 -9.28
N ALA A 92 -2.85 12.30 -9.21
CA ALA A 92 -1.99 12.24 -10.39
C ALA A 92 -2.37 11.07 -11.33
N SER A 93 -2.67 9.88 -10.78
CA SER A 93 -3.12 8.74 -11.60
C SER A 93 -4.49 9.01 -12.24
N THR A 94 -5.40 9.70 -11.54
CA THR A 94 -6.69 10.09 -12.10
C THR A 94 -6.51 11.05 -13.28
N LEU A 95 -5.65 12.06 -13.13
CA LEU A 95 -5.35 13.02 -14.21
C LEU A 95 -4.68 12.34 -15.41
N SER A 96 -3.87 11.31 -15.18
CA SER A 96 -3.18 10.58 -16.26
C SER A 96 -4.14 9.86 -17.22
N ILE A 97 -5.36 9.52 -16.79
CA ILE A 97 -6.40 8.94 -17.68
C ILE A 97 -6.72 9.90 -18.82
N ARG A 98 -6.88 11.20 -18.51
CA ARG A 98 -7.17 12.25 -19.50
C ARG A 98 -6.01 12.46 -20.48
N LEU A 99 -4.78 12.24 -20.03
CA LEU A 99 -3.58 12.34 -20.87
C LEU A 99 -3.40 11.10 -21.75
N TYR A 100 -3.86 9.93 -21.28
CA TYR A 100 -3.78 8.68 -22.04
C TYR A 100 -4.65 8.72 -23.31
N GLU A 101 -5.82 9.34 -23.23
CA GLU A 101 -6.70 9.56 -24.40
C GLU A 101 -6.03 10.39 -25.52
N MET A 102 -4.93 11.08 -25.22
CA MET A 102 -4.15 11.87 -26.19
C MET A 102 -3.01 11.06 -26.85
N GLU A 103 -2.94 9.73 -26.65
CA GLU A 103 -2.00 8.76 -27.27
C GLU A 103 -0.50 8.99 -26.99
N ILE A 104 -0.11 9.82 -26.02
CA ILE A 104 1.28 10.29 -25.93
C ILE A 104 2.27 9.20 -25.41
N MET A 105 1.86 8.13 -24.72
CA MET A 105 2.80 7.26 -23.96
C MET A 105 2.40 5.78 -23.77
N GLU A 106 1.73 5.12 -24.74
CA GLU A 106 1.17 3.78 -24.50
C GLU A 106 2.22 2.66 -24.28
N GLU A 107 3.26 2.58 -25.11
CA GLU A 107 4.26 1.49 -25.06
C GLU A 107 5.11 1.51 -23.78
N ALA A 108 5.50 2.69 -23.31
CA ALA A 108 6.35 2.84 -22.14
C ALA A 108 5.65 2.40 -20.85
N ILE A 109 4.35 2.70 -20.72
CA ILE A 109 3.56 2.32 -19.54
C ILE A 109 3.37 0.80 -19.50
N TRP A 110 3.16 0.18 -20.66
CA TRP A 110 3.11 -1.28 -20.80
C TRP A 110 4.39 -1.97 -20.35
N ILE A 111 5.55 -1.51 -20.80
CA ILE A 111 6.85 -2.04 -20.37
C ILE A 111 7.00 -1.91 -18.84
N LEU A 112 6.63 -0.76 -18.29
CA LEU A 112 6.71 -0.52 -16.86
C LEU A 112 5.76 -1.42 -16.05
N ALA A 113 4.58 -1.72 -16.59
CA ALA A 113 3.62 -2.64 -15.97
C ALA A 113 4.16 -4.08 -15.92
N VAL A 114 4.77 -4.57 -17.00
CA VAL A 114 5.41 -5.89 -17.03
C VAL A 114 6.54 -5.97 -16.02
N ILE A 115 7.39 -4.94 -15.96
CA ILE A 115 8.44 -4.85 -14.94
C ILE A 115 7.81 -4.88 -13.54
N SER A 116 6.74 -4.13 -13.31
CA SER A 116 6.04 -4.06 -12.02
C SER A 116 5.51 -5.41 -11.56
N ILE A 117 4.97 -6.22 -12.47
CA ILE A 117 4.56 -7.62 -12.19
C ILE A 117 5.77 -8.43 -11.72
N LEU A 118 6.90 -8.38 -12.43
CA LEU A 118 8.10 -9.12 -12.05
C LEU A 118 8.60 -8.73 -10.66
N ILE A 119 8.61 -7.42 -10.35
CA ILE A 119 8.96 -6.88 -9.04
C ILE A 119 8.06 -7.46 -7.94
N ILE A 120 6.74 -7.49 -8.17
CA ILE A 120 5.77 -8.05 -7.24
C ILE A 120 6.03 -9.54 -7.03
N LEU A 121 6.22 -10.33 -8.08
CA LEU A 121 6.43 -11.78 -7.96
C LEU A 121 7.74 -12.15 -7.24
N ILE A 122 8.78 -11.33 -7.36
CA ILE A 122 10.10 -11.58 -6.74
C ILE A 122 10.13 -11.17 -5.27
N TRP A 123 9.58 -10.00 -4.92
CA TRP A 123 9.76 -9.40 -3.58
C TRP A 123 8.54 -9.47 -2.67
N SER A 124 7.42 -10.02 -3.13
CA SER A 124 6.23 -10.22 -2.29
C SER A 124 6.18 -11.63 -1.66
N PRO A 125 5.47 -11.79 -0.52
CA PRO A 125 4.92 -10.72 0.33
C PRO A 125 6.03 -10.01 1.12
N LEU A 126 5.96 -8.69 1.25
CA LEU A 126 6.88 -7.93 2.08
C LEU A 126 6.51 -8.07 3.55
N VAL A 127 7.26 -8.87 4.28
CA VAL A 127 7.09 -9.05 5.73
C VAL A 127 7.59 -7.79 6.47
N ASN A 128 6.77 -7.29 7.38
CA ASN A 128 7.15 -6.16 8.24
C ASN A 128 8.05 -6.67 9.38
N PRO A 129 9.22 -6.06 9.64
CA PRO A 129 10.08 -6.45 10.76
C PRO A 129 9.34 -6.42 12.11
N ASN A 130 8.37 -5.53 12.27
CA ASN A 130 7.61 -5.35 13.50
C ASN A 130 6.40 -6.29 13.62
N HIS A 131 6.06 -7.03 12.57
CA HIS A 131 4.96 -7.99 12.57
C HIS A 131 5.40 -9.23 11.79
N LEU A 132 6.01 -10.16 12.51
CA LEU A 132 6.51 -11.40 11.95
C LEU A 132 5.33 -12.30 11.59
N LEU A 133 5.27 -12.69 10.33
CA LEU A 133 4.34 -13.70 9.85
C LEU A 133 4.97 -15.08 10.01
N GLU A 134 4.15 -16.08 10.30
CA GLU A 134 4.61 -17.47 10.29
C GLU A 134 4.86 -17.95 8.85
N ASP A 135 5.76 -18.92 8.66
CA ASP A 135 6.15 -19.43 7.35
C ASP A 135 4.97 -19.95 6.52
N TYR A 136 3.97 -20.56 7.18
CA TYR A 136 2.76 -21.02 6.51
C TYR A 136 1.92 -19.85 5.96
N GLN A 137 1.86 -18.73 6.67
CA GLN A 137 1.11 -17.54 6.26
C GLN A 137 1.80 -16.85 5.09
N ILE A 138 3.13 -16.78 5.11
CA ILE A 138 3.95 -16.26 4.01
C ILE A 138 3.70 -17.07 2.74
N ARG A 139 3.75 -18.41 2.84
CA ARG A 139 3.52 -19.31 1.70
C ARG A 139 2.10 -19.18 1.15
N ARG A 140 1.10 -19.14 2.03
CA ARG A 140 -0.31 -18.93 1.65
C ARG A 140 -0.49 -17.59 0.92
N ASN A 141 0.00 -16.50 1.50
CA ASN A 141 -0.13 -15.16 0.90
C ASN A 141 0.57 -15.09 -0.45
N LYS A 142 1.74 -15.72 -0.60
CA LYS A 142 2.44 -15.79 -1.88
C LYS A 142 1.61 -16.49 -2.96
N ASN A 143 0.96 -17.62 -2.63
CA ASN A 143 0.07 -18.31 -3.56
C ASN A 143 -1.15 -17.44 -3.94
N ILE A 144 -1.74 -16.74 -2.98
CA ILE A 144 -2.86 -15.82 -3.26
C ILE A 144 -2.42 -14.70 -4.19
N ILE A 145 -1.22 -14.12 -3.99
CA ILE A 145 -0.67 -13.08 -4.88
C ILE A 145 -0.49 -13.61 -6.30
N TYR A 146 0.06 -14.82 -6.48
CA TYR A 146 0.18 -15.41 -7.82
C TYR A 146 -1.18 -15.55 -8.51
N VAL A 147 -2.19 -16.07 -7.79
CA VAL A 147 -3.55 -16.21 -8.33
C VAL A 147 -4.14 -14.84 -8.68
N MET A 148 -3.96 -13.84 -7.83
CA MET A 148 -4.45 -12.48 -8.09
C MET A 148 -3.78 -11.84 -9.31
N VAL A 149 -2.46 -11.96 -9.45
CA VAL A 149 -1.75 -11.43 -10.63
C VAL A 149 -2.26 -12.08 -11.92
N VAL A 150 -2.55 -13.39 -11.90
CA VAL A 150 -3.15 -14.08 -13.06
C VAL A 150 -4.55 -13.56 -13.37
N ILE A 151 -5.36 -13.31 -12.33
CA ILE A 151 -6.70 -12.72 -12.48
C ILE A 151 -6.61 -11.30 -13.03
N ASP A 152 -5.73 -10.45 -12.50
CA ASP A 152 -5.50 -9.08 -12.98
C ASP A 152 -5.12 -9.10 -14.47
N VAL A 153 -4.13 -9.91 -14.88
CA VAL A 153 -3.74 -10.01 -16.31
C VAL A 153 -4.92 -10.46 -17.20
N ALA A 154 -5.77 -11.37 -16.73
CA ALA A 154 -6.95 -11.79 -17.48
C ALA A 154 -8.01 -10.68 -17.57
N LEU A 155 -8.26 -9.96 -16.46
CA LEU A 155 -9.18 -8.84 -16.40
C LEU A 155 -8.72 -7.67 -17.26
N TYR A 156 -7.44 -7.34 -17.22
CA TYR A 156 -6.81 -6.34 -18.09
C TYR A 156 -7.11 -6.61 -19.57
N GLY A 157 -6.93 -7.86 -20.03
CA GLY A 157 -7.21 -8.25 -21.42
C GLY A 157 -8.70 -8.08 -21.81
N ILE A 158 -9.61 -8.24 -20.85
CA ILE A 158 -11.05 -7.97 -21.04
C ILE A 158 -11.28 -6.46 -21.11
N PHE A 159 -10.72 -5.69 -20.18
CA PHE A 159 -10.93 -4.24 -20.11
C PHE A 159 -10.32 -3.49 -21.29
N CYS A 160 -9.22 -3.95 -21.88
CA CYS A 160 -8.72 -3.39 -23.15
C CYS A 160 -9.79 -3.35 -24.25
N LYS A 161 -10.75 -4.29 -24.23
CA LYS A 161 -11.84 -4.35 -25.23
C LYS A 161 -13.11 -3.64 -24.78
N THR A 162 -13.41 -3.63 -23.47
CA THR A 162 -14.69 -3.12 -22.95
C THR A 162 -14.61 -1.72 -22.38
N ASN A 163 -13.51 -1.37 -21.71
CA ASN A 163 -13.34 -0.12 -20.98
C ASN A 163 -11.85 0.24 -20.82
N ILE A 164 -11.33 1.03 -21.76
CA ILE A 164 -9.91 1.43 -21.81
C ILE A 164 -9.50 2.21 -20.55
N ALA A 165 -10.38 3.07 -20.02
CA ALA A 165 -10.09 3.83 -18.79
C ALA A 165 -9.86 2.92 -17.58
N MET A 166 -10.60 1.81 -17.49
CA MET A 166 -10.42 0.80 -16.45
C MET A 166 -9.10 0.03 -16.63
N ALA A 167 -8.78 -0.39 -17.85
CA ALA A 167 -7.50 -1.05 -18.17
C ALA A 167 -6.29 -0.16 -17.83
N HIS A 168 -6.37 1.13 -18.19
CA HIS A 168 -5.33 2.10 -17.85
C HIS A 168 -5.19 2.30 -16.34
N SER A 169 -6.32 2.38 -15.62
CA SER A 169 -6.33 2.52 -14.16
C SER A 169 -5.68 1.33 -13.46
N GLU A 170 -6.03 0.11 -13.87
CA GLU A 170 -5.42 -1.13 -13.39
C GLU A 170 -3.90 -1.12 -13.59
N MET A 171 -3.44 -0.76 -14.79
CA MET A 171 -2.02 -0.65 -15.11
C MET A 171 -1.29 0.38 -14.23
N MET A 172 -1.91 1.54 -13.97
CA MET A 172 -1.33 2.53 -13.06
C MET A 172 -1.24 1.99 -11.63
N PHE A 173 -2.27 1.27 -11.16
CA PHE A 173 -2.27 0.73 -9.80
C PHE A 173 -1.26 -0.38 -9.60
N ILE A 174 -1.03 -1.27 -10.57
CA ILE A 174 0.01 -2.30 -10.45
C ILE A 174 1.41 -1.68 -10.38
N ILE A 175 1.66 -0.62 -11.16
CA ILE A 175 2.90 0.16 -11.11
C ILE A 175 3.07 0.81 -9.73
N LEU A 176 2.02 1.44 -9.21
CA LEU A 176 2.05 2.05 -7.88
C LEU A 176 2.30 1.04 -6.77
N VAL A 177 1.68 -0.14 -6.82
CA VAL A 177 1.93 -1.22 -5.86
C VAL A 177 3.41 -1.63 -5.91
N ALA A 178 3.97 -1.87 -7.10
CA ALA A 178 5.37 -2.22 -7.27
C ALA A 178 6.33 -1.15 -6.74
N LEU A 179 6.05 0.14 -6.99
CA LEU A 179 6.83 1.26 -6.46
C LEU A 179 6.78 1.30 -4.93
N THR A 180 5.61 1.14 -4.32
CA THR A 180 5.50 1.11 -2.85
C THR A 180 6.17 -0.13 -2.25
N LEU A 181 6.14 -1.28 -2.94
CA LEU A 181 6.86 -2.49 -2.56
C LEU A 181 8.38 -2.24 -2.56
N LEU A 182 8.92 -1.70 -3.65
CA LEU A 182 10.34 -1.35 -3.76
C LEU A 182 10.78 -0.40 -2.65
N ALA A 183 10.02 0.67 -2.41
CA ALA A 183 10.30 1.62 -1.33
C ALA A 183 10.32 0.92 0.05
N GLY A 184 9.41 -0.05 0.26
CA GLY A 184 9.38 -0.90 1.45
C GLY A 184 10.62 -1.79 1.58
N VAL A 185 11.01 -2.48 0.51
CA VAL A 185 12.22 -3.33 0.46
C VAL A 185 13.47 -2.50 0.77
N MET A 186 13.60 -1.32 0.16
CA MET A 186 14.73 -0.40 0.40
C MET A 186 14.79 0.07 1.85
N LYS A 187 13.64 0.35 2.47
CA LYS A 187 13.54 0.71 3.89
C LYS A 187 14.01 -0.44 4.78
N ASN A 188 13.53 -1.66 4.55
CA ASN A 188 13.91 -2.84 5.35
C ASN A 188 15.41 -3.12 5.25
N LYS A 189 15.99 -3.07 4.04
CA LYS A 189 17.44 -3.23 3.84
C LYS A 189 18.27 -2.16 4.59
N ARG A 190 17.78 -0.91 4.63
CA ARG A 190 18.46 0.18 5.35
C ARG A 190 18.43 -0.02 6.87
N ILE A 191 17.32 -0.53 7.42
CA ILE A 191 17.19 -0.84 8.85
C ILE A 191 18.19 -1.93 9.24
N GLY A 192 18.20 -3.07 8.53
CA GLY A 192 19.12 -4.17 8.83
C GLY A 192 20.60 -3.78 8.71
N LYS A 193 20.97 -2.92 7.76
CA LYS A 193 22.35 -2.40 7.64
C LYS A 193 22.74 -1.52 8.83
N ASN A 194 21.82 -0.75 9.39
CA ASN A 194 22.08 0.13 10.53
C ASN A 194 22.20 -0.67 11.83
N GLU A 195 21.39 -1.70 12.02
CA GLU A 195 21.47 -2.62 13.17
C GLU A 195 22.82 -3.36 13.18
N LEU A 196 23.21 -3.95 12.05
CA LEU A 196 24.50 -4.65 11.91
C LEU A 196 25.71 -3.72 12.15
N LYS A 197 25.61 -2.45 11.74
CA LYS A 197 26.64 -1.45 12.02
C LYS A 197 26.70 -1.09 13.52
N GLY A 198 25.55 -1.03 14.19
CA GLY A 198 25.45 -0.78 15.63
C GLY A 198 26.04 -1.90 16.47
N GLU A 199 25.75 -3.16 16.13
CA GLU A 199 26.33 -4.34 16.79
C GLU A 199 27.86 -4.37 16.63
N MET A 200 28.37 -4.07 15.43
CA MET A 200 29.81 -4.06 15.17
C MET A 200 30.54 -2.91 15.91
N LEU A 201 29.88 -1.78 16.14
CA LEU A 201 30.41 -0.70 16.99
C LEU A 201 30.44 -1.12 18.46
N CYS A 202 29.34 -1.69 18.96
CA CYS A 202 29.26 -2.19 20.34
C CYS A 202 30.33 -3.26 20.63
N MET A 203 30.55 -4.19 19.68
CA MET A 203 31.58 -5.22 19.81
C MET A 203 33.00 -4.65 19.82
N LYS A 204 33.27 -3.58 19.07
CA LYS A 204 34.57 -2.86 19.13
C LYS A 204 34.78 -2.14 20.46
N ASP A 205 33.73 -1.56 21.03
CA ASP A 205 33.80 -0.88 22.32
C ASP A 205 34.02 -1.86 23.48
N VAL A 206 33.52 -3.10 23.36
CA VAL A 206 33.79 -4.19 24.32
C VAL A 206 35.21 -4.72 24.18
N LEU A 207 35.73 -4.85 22.95
CA LEU A 207 37.10 -5.34 22.71
C LEU A 207 38.21 -4.32 23.06
N ASN A 208 37.87 -3.04 23.15
CA ASN A 208 38.79 -1.96 23.52
C ASN A 208 38.79 -1.62 25.04
N LYS A 209 38.10 -2.41 25.87
CA LYS A 209 38.17 -2.36 27.34
C LYS A 209 38.96 -3.55 27.89
#